data_AF-A0A800MB49-F1
#
_entry.id   AF-A0A800MB49-F1
#
_cell.length_a   1.000
_cell.length_b   1.000
_cell.length_c   1.000
_cell.angle_alpha   90.00
_cell.angle_beta   90.00
_cell.angle_gamma   90.00
#
_symmetry.space_group_name_H-M   'P 1'
#
loop_
_entity.id
_entity.type
_entity.pdbx_description
1 polymer ?
#
loop_
_entity_poly.entity_id
_entity_poly.type
_entity_poly.pdbx_seq_one_letter_code
_entity_poly.pdbx_strand_id
1 'polypeptide(L)'
;MKNKNYKYYSLRLFPVMCLYFIFSQSESIAQIKATNKTISGSGQFGGASITTPKASPIKKEVKKITYLAVTDDKSWINNEGKTIIGRLIAFDPGNKEKFIPPTIIKDSNVRMLIGKKAYVFPLEKLREENRKEILDLNNGFKAHYERVKEAQKKKDSQ
;
A
#
# COMPACT_ATOMS: atom_id res chain seq x y z
N MET A 1 10.98 18.20 58.39
CA MET A 1 9.83 17.31 58.70
C MET A 1 9.38 16.64 57.42
N LYS A 2 9.22 15.31 57.47
CA LYS A 2 8.88 14.41 56.37
C LYS A 2 7.41 14.55 55.99
N ASN A 3 7.06 14.49 54.71
CA ASN A 3 5.80 13.86 54.33
C ASN A 3 5.92 13.17 52.97
N LYS A 4 6.01 11.85 53.02
CA LYS A 4 6.02 10.94 51.89
C LYS A 4 4.59 10.42 51.74
N ASN A 5 3.93 10.69 50.62
CA ASN A 5 2.66 10.05 50.29
C ASN A 5 2.86 9.15 49.07
N TYR A 6 2.93 7.85 49.34
CA TYR A 6 2.91 6.78 48.34
C TYR A 6 1.46 6.40 48.09
N LYS A 7 0.98 6.51 46.85
CA LYS A 7 -0.33 5.98 46.44
C LYS A 7 -0.16 4.74 45.57
N TYR A 8 -0.92 3.73 46.00
CA TYR A 8 -0.93 2.32 45.66
C TYR A 8 -1.12 1.98 44.17
N TYR A 9 -0.47 0.88 43.80
CA TYR A 9 -0.59 0.12 42.56
C TYR A 9 -1.97 -0.54 42.44
N SER A 10 -2.64 -0.38 41.29
CA SER A 10 -3.76 -1.24 40.89
C SER A 10 -3.33 -2.05 39.67
N LEU A 11 -2.88 -3.27 39.95
CA LEU A 11 -2.56 -4.29 38.95
C LEU A 11 -3.89 -4.85 38.42
N ARG A 12 -4.35 -4.39 37.26
CA ARG A 12 -5.44 -5.06 36.53
C ARG A 12 -4.85 -6.00 35.49
N LEU A 13 -4.86 -7.28 35.83
CA LEU A 13 -4.66 -8.42 34.94
C LEU A 13 -5.71 -8.34 33.82
N PHE A 14 -5.29 -8.08 32.58
CA PHE A 14 -6.16 -8.25 31.41
C PHE A 14 -5.85 -9.59 30.74
N PRO A 15 -6.85 -10.43 30.46
CA PRO A 15 -6.65 -11.72 29.80
C PRO A 15 -6.13 -11.51 28.37
N VAL A 16 -5.05 -12.22 28.07
CA VAL A 16 -4.45 -12.40 26.74
C VAL A 16 -5.47 -13.11 25.85
N MET A 17 -6.23 -12.34 25.08
CA MET A 17 -7.13 -12.86 24.05
C MET A 17 -6.32 -13.00 22.75
N CYS A 18 -5.73 -14.19 22.56
CA CYS A 18 -5.06 -14.58 21.31
C CYS A 18 -6.10 -14.72 20.20
N LEU A 19 -6.33 -13.64 19.46
CA LEU A 19 -7.03 -13.66 18.19
C LEU A 19 -6.10 -14.25 17.11
N TYR A 20 -6.23 -15.55 16.90
CA TYR A 20 -5.67 -16.25 15.74
C TYR A 20 -6.29 -15.66 14.47
N PHE A 21 -5.54 -14.82 13.76
CA PHE A 21 -5.85 -14.46 12.38
C PHE A 21 -5.59 -15.68 11.49
N ILE A 22 -6.66 -16.36 11.10
CA ILE A 22 -6.62 -17.41 10.08
C ILE A 22 -6.35 -16.72 8.74
N PHE A 23 -5.13 -16.88 8.23
CA PHE A 23 -4.77 -16.53 6.85
C PHE A 23 -5.62 -17.37 5.89
N SER A 24 -6.64 -16.76 5.29
CA SER A 24 -7.31 -17.34 4.12
C SER A 24 -6.44 -17.06 2.90
N GLN A 25 -5.63 -18.05 2.49
CA GLN A 25 -5.02 -18.06 1.16
C GLN A 25 -6.08 -18.50 0.16
N SER A 26 -6.62 -17.56 -0.62
CA SER A 26 -7.40 -17.88 -1.81
C SER A 26 -6.44 -18.24 -2.94
N GLU A 27 -6.13 -19.53 -3.09
CA GLU A 27 -5.50 -20.03 -4.31
C GLU A 27 -6.57 -20.10 -5.41
N SER A 28 -6.50 -19.18 -6.38
CA SER A 28 -7.32 -19.28 -7.58
C SER A 28 -6.75 -20.37 -8.48
N ILE A 29 -7.38 -21.55 -8.47
CA ILE A 29 -7.09 -22.61 -9.45
C ILE A 29 -7.76 -22.20 -10.77
N ALA A 30 -7.01 -21.51 -11.63
CA ALA A 30 -7.39 -21.36 -13.02
C ALA A 30 -7.35 -22.74 -13.69
N GLN A 31 -8.53 -23.29 -14.00
CA GLN A 31 -8.68 -24.54 -14.73
C GLN A 31 -8.07 -24.40 -16.13
N ILE A 32 -6.94 -25.08 -16.38
CA ILE A 32 -6.44 -25.28 -17.74
C ILE A 32 -7.27 -26.40 -18.35
N LYS A 33 -8.11 -26.05 -19.33
CA LYS A 33 -8.88 -26.95 -20.17
C LYS A 33 -7.94 -27.79 -21.02
N ALA A 34 -7.53 -28.96 -20.52
CA ALA A 34 -6.80 -29.95 -21.29
C ALA A 34 -7.75 -30.59 -22.32
N THR A 35 -7.56 -30.23 -23.60
CA THR A 35 -8.24 -30.93 -24.70
C THR A 35 -7.42 -32.19 -24.98
N ASN A 36 -7.73 -33.28 -24.28
CA ASN A 36 -7.17 -34.60 -24.59
C ASN A 36 -7.73 -35.06 -25.94
N LYS A 37 -6.94 -34.89 -27.00
CA LYS A 37 -7.15 -35.60 -28.25
C LYS A 37 -6.47 -36.96 -28.11
N THR A 38 -7.23 -37.95 -27.67
CA THR A 38 -6.83 -39.36 -27.73
C THR A 38 -6.62 -39.73 -29.20
N ILE A 39 -5.37 -40.04 -29.58
CA ILE A 39 -5.08 -40.80 -30.79
C ILE A 39 -4.47 -42.11 -30.33
N SER A 40 -5.27 -43.17 -30.49
CA SER A 40 -4.89 -44.56 -30.28
C SER A 40 -3.97 -45.01 -31.40
N GLY A 41 -2.85 -45.64 -31.03
CA GLY A 41 -1.94 -46.32 -31.94
C GLY A 41 -1.30 -47.49 -31.22
N SER A 42 -1.88 -48.68 -31.39
CA SER A 42 -1.32 -49.96 -30.94
C SER A 42 -0.05 -50.28 -31.74
N GLY A 43 1.09 -50.33 -31.08
CA GLY A 43 2.33 -50.71 -31.75
C GLY A 43 3.54 -50.76 -30.83
N GLN A 44 3.86 -51.98 -30.41
CA GLN A 44 5.22 -52.52 -30.35
C GLN A 44 6.21 -51.95 -29.30
N PHE A 45 6.53 -52.82 -28.33
CA PHE A 45 7.63 -52.69 -27.40
C PHE A 45 8.97 -52.44 -28.12
N GLY A 46 9.52 -51.26 -27.94
CA GLY A 46 10.91 -50.90 -28.24
C GLY A 46 11.27 -49.72 -27.35
N GLY A 47 12.30 -49.87 -26.52
CA GLY A 47 12.69 -48.87 -25.51
C GLY A 47 12.98 -47.51 -26.14
N ALA A 48 12.01 -46.60 -26.08
CA ALA A 48 12.18 -45.21 -26.45
C ALA A 48 12.51 -44.40 -25.19
N SER A 49 13.71 -43.83 -25.15
CA SER A 49 14.08 -42.84 -24.14
C SER A 49 13.22 -41.60 -24.35
N ILE A 50 12.25 -41.38 -23.45
CA ILE A 50 11.41 -40.19 -23.44
C ILE A 50 12.30 -39.05 -22.92
N THR A 51 12.96 -38.33 -23.83
CA THR A 51 13.55 -37.04 -23.49
C THR A 51 12.41 -36.06 -23.21
N THR A 52 12.02 -35.94 -21.94
CA THR A 52 11.08 -34.90 -21.52
C THR A 52 11.65 -33.54 -21.90
N PRO A 53 10.92 -32.68 -22.63
CA PRO A 53 11.41 -31.36 -23.00
C PRO A 53 11.76 -30.59 -21.72
N LYS A 54 13.03 -30.14 -21.64
CA LYS A 54 13.56 -29.32 -20.54
C LYS A 54 12.62 -28.14 -20.32
N ALA A 55 11.99 -28.07 -19.15
CA ALA A 55 11.06 -27.00 -18.81
C ALA A 55 11.74 -25.65 -19.05
N SER A 56 11.17 -24.84 -19.95
CA SER A 56 11.68 -23.50 -20.22
C SER A 56 11.72 -22.71 -18.92
N PRO A 57 12.85 -22.04 -18.60
CA PRO A 57 12.96 -21.27 -17.37
C PRO A 57 11.89 -20.18 -17.37
N ILE A 58 10.95 -20.28 -16.44
CA ILE A 58 9.90 -19.28 -16.22
C ILE A 58 10.61 -17.97 -15.89
N LYS A 59 10.62 -17.02 -16.84
CA LYS A 59 11.17 -15.68 -16.63
C LYS A 59 10.33 -14.98 -15.57
N LYS A 60 10.90 -14.78 -14.38
CA LYS A 60 10.30 -13.94 -13.34
C LYS A 60 10.36 -12.50 -13.83
N GLU A 61 9.24 -11.96 -14.29
CA GLU A 61 9.11 -10.55 -14.62
C GLU A 61 9.08 -9.70 -13.34
N VAL A 62 10.09 -8.85 -13.16
CA VAL A 62 10.16 -7.91 -12.05
C VAL A 62 9.38 -6.66 -12.41
N LYS A 63 8.23 -6.43 -11.76
CA LYS A 63 7.44 -5.20 -11.92
C LYS A 63 8.07 -4.05 -11.15
N LYS A 64 8.43 -2.96 -11.84
CA LYS A 64 8.87 -1.70 -11.21
C LYS A 64 7.64 -0.88 -10.82
N ILE A 65 7.59 -0.42 -9.58
CA ILE A 65 6.51 0.44 -9.06
C ILE A 65 7.14 1.77 -8.66
N THR A 66 6.62 2.87 -9.20
CA THR A 66 7.06 4.24 -8.91
C THR A 66 5.98 4.96 -8.12
N TYR A 67 6.37 5.64 -7.04
CA TYR A 67 5.47 6.42 -6.19
C TYR A 67 5.82 7.91 -6.27
N LEU A 68 4.79 8.77 -6.19
CA LEU A 68 4.99 10.19 -5.93
C LEU A 68 5.05 10.41 -4.42
N ALA A 69 6.24 10.75 -3.93
CA ALA A 69 6.42 11.16 -2.54
C ALA A 69 5.90 12.59 -2.34
N VAL A 70 5.07 12.76 -1.31
CA VAL A 70 4.45 14.03 -0.92
C VAL A 70 5.29 14.70 0.17
N THR A 71 5.92 13.89 1.03
CA THR A 71 6.81 14.34 2.11
C THR A 71 8.11 13.55 2.09
N ASP A 72 9.13 14.07 2.77
CA ASP A 72 10.32 13.31 3.13
C ASP A 72 10.04 12.26 4.21
N ASP A 73 11.08 11.51 4.58
CA ASP A 73 11.02 10.57 5.71
C ASP A 73 10.75 11.33 7.00
N LYS A 74 9.64 10.99 7.65
CA LYS A 74 9.23 11.61 8.90
C LYS A 74 8.66 10.57 9.86
N SER A 75 8.74 10.90 11.14
CA SER A 75 8.10 10.18 12.24
C SER A 75 6.66 10.63 12.40
N TRP A 76 5.73 9.72 12.10
CA TRP A 76 4.29 9.91 12.29
C TRP A 76 3.85 9.18 13.54
N ILE A 77 2.93 9.74 14.30
CA ILE A 77 2.45 9.18 15.56
C ILE A 77 0.99 8.79 15.38
N ASN A 78 0.66 7.55 15.75
CA ASN A 78 -0.71 7.07 15.77
C ASN A 78 -1.40 7.42 17.11
N ASN A 79 -2.70 7.16 17.22
CA ASN A 79 -3.46 7.41 18.45
C ASN A 79 -3.00 6.55 19.64
N GLU A 80 -2.31 5.44 19.40
CA GLU A 80 -1.73 4.58 20.44
C GLU A 80 -0.35 5.09 20.92
N GLY A 81 0.15 6.20 20.38
CA GLY A 81 1.48 6.73 20.69
C GLY A 81 2.64 5.99 20.00
N LYS A 82 2.35 5.05 19.10
CA LYS A 82 3.37 4.36 18.30
C LYS A 82 3.87 5.26 17.17
N THR A 83 5.19 5.28 17.02
CA THR A 83 5.87 6.01 15.95
C THR A 83 5.99 5.14 14.70
N ILE A 84 5.56 5.69 13.58
CA ILE A 84 5.62 5.14 12.24
C ILE A 84 6.58 6.01 11.44
N ILE A 85 7.76 5.48 11.09
CA ILE A 85 8.75 6.23 10.31
C ILE A 85 8.53 5.92 8.83
N GLY A 86 8.25 6.94 8.02
CA GLY A 86 8.06 6.78 6.59
C GLY A 86 7.68 8.06 5.86
N ARG A 87 7.44 7.93 4.56
CA ARG A 87 7.05 9.03 3.67
C ARG A 87 5.59 8.95 3.33
N LEU A 88 4.90 10.07 3.30
CA LEU A 88 3.57 10.15 2.72
C LEU A 88 3.69 10.05 1.19
N ILE A 89 2.92 9.16 0.58
CA ILE A 89 2.89 8.99 -0.88
C ILE A 89 1.48 9.16 -1.41
N ALA A 90 1.35 9.71 -2.62
CA ALA A 90 0.05 9.88 -3.25
C ALA A 90 -0.53 8.54 -3.70
N PHE A 91 -1.85 8.39 -3.63
CA PHE A 91 -2.58 7.27 -4.26
C PHE A 91 -2.53 7.36 -5.79
N ASP A 92 -2.65 8.58 -6.30
CA ASP A 92 -2.55 8.92 -7.71
C ASP A 92 -1.60 10.13 -7.83
N PRO A 93 -0.55 10.06 -8.68
CA PRO A 93 0.36 11.18 -8.89
C PRO A 93 -0.30 12.43 -9.49
N GLY A 94 -1.53 12.35 -9.98
CA GLY A 94 -2.21 13.43 -10.69
C GLY A 94 -1.66 13.60 -12.11
N ASN A 95 -2.07 14.69 -12.76
CA ASN A 95 -1.62 15.03 -14.11
C ASN A 95 -1.41 16.54 -14.24
N LYS A 96 -0.17 16.96 -14.46
CA LYS A 96 0.21 18.39 -14.56
C LYS A 96 -0.37 19.06 -15.81
N GLU A 97 -0.41 18.38 -16.95
CA GLU A 97 -0.92 18.92 -18.22
C GLU A 97 -2.43 19.15 -18.16
N LYS A 98 -3.14 18.28 -17.45
CA LYS A 98 -4.59 18.39 -17.23
C LYS A 98 -4.94 19.18 -15.96
N PHE A 99 -3.95 19.72 -15.27
CA PHE A 99 -4.10 20.39 -13.98
C PHE A 99 -4.88 19.57 -12.93
N ILE A 100 -4.70 18.25 -12.94
CA ILE A 100 -5.29 17.33 -11.96
C ILE A 100 -4.31 17.20 -10.78
N PRO A 101 -4.69 17.60 -9.56
CA PRO A 101 -3.81 17.51 -8.40
C PRO A 101 -3.55 16.05 -7.98
N PRO A 102 -2.43 15.77 -7.29
CA PRO A 102 -2.18 14.46 -6.73
C PRO A 102 -3.22 14.10 -5.67
N THR A 103 -3.61 12.83 -5.60
CA THR A 103 -4.57 12.34 -4.60
C THR A 103 -3.83 11.84 -3.37
N ILE A 104 -3.80 12.65 -2.31
CA ILE A 104 -3.10 12.33 -1.06
C ILE A 104 -4.00 11.52 -0.11
N ILE A 105 -5.25 11.94 0.03
CA ILE A 105 -6.27 11.25 0.85
C ILE A 105 -7.27 10.59 -0.09
N LYS A 106 -7.53 9.30 0.13
CA LYS A 106 -8.55 8.54 -0.59
C LYS A 106 -9.36 7.72 0.40
N ASP A 107 -10.69 7.86 0.35
CA ASP A 107 -11.62 7.11 1.22
C ASP A 107 -11.26 7.23 2.72
N SER A 108 -10.94 8.45 3.18
CA SER A 108 -10.45 8.74 4.54
C SER A 108 -9.17 8.01 4.96
N ASN A 109 -8.43 7.46 4.00
CA ASN A 109 -7.15 6.81 4.21
C ASN A 109 -6.02 7.61 3.56
N VAL A 110 -4.82 7.37 4.08
CA VAL A 110 -3.55 7.87 3.54
C VAL A 110 -2.67 6.69 3.17
N ARG A 111 -1.79 6.88 2.19
CA ARG A 111 -0.80 5.87 1.81
C ARG A 111 0.58 6.32 2.21
N MET A 112 1.32 5.44 2.88
CA MET A 112 2.66 5.75 3.39
C MET A 112 3.64 4.67 2.96
N LEU A 113 4.82 5.10 2.55
CA LEU A 113 5.94 4.21 2.24
C LEU A 113 6.77 4.02 3.51
N ILE A 114 6.78 2.80 4.05
CA ILE A 114 7.55 2.42 5.24
C ILE A 114 8.63 1.43 4.78
N GLY A 115 9.89 1.88 4.86
CA GLY A 115 11.02 1.16 4.28
C GLY A 115 10.86 0.99 2.77
N LYS A 116 10.53 -0.23 2.33
CA LYS A 116 10.35 -0.57 0.90
C LYS A 116 8.91 -0.91 0.53
N LYS A 117 7.97 -0.85 1.48
CA LYS A 117 6.58 -1.29 1.29
C LYS A 117 5.62 -0.14 1.53
N ALA A 118 4.61 -0.04 0.67
CA ALA A 118 3.53 0.91 0.81
C ALA A 118 2.41 0.30 1.67
N TYR A 119 1.92 1.07 2.64
CA TYR A 119 0.83 0.70 3.52
C TYR A 119 -0.26 1.77 3.46
N VAL A 120 -1.50 1.34 3.63
CA VAL A 120 -2.66 2.24 3.68
C VAL A 120 -3.10 2.34 5.14
N PHE A 121 -3.22 3.57 5.65
CA PHE A 121 -3.59 3.85 7.02
C PHE A 121 -4.85 4.72 7.06
N PRO A 122 -5.81 4.43 7.95
CA PRO A 122 -6.91 5.34 8.23
C PRO A 122 -6.37 6.65 8.82
N LEU A 123 -6.78 7.79 8.25
CA LEU A 123 -6.39 9.12 8.72
C LEU A 123 -6.84 9.37 10.16
N GLU A 124 -7.94 8.72 10.57
CA GLU A 124 -8.48 8.78 11.94
C GLU A 124 -7.56 8.14 12.97
N LYS A 125 -6.75 7.14 12.57
CA LYS A 125 -5.80 6.45 13.46
C LYS A 125 -4.51 7.24 13.69
N LEU A 126 -4.29 8.31 12.93
CA LEU A 126 -3.20 9.24 13.16
C LEU A 126 -3.57 10.26 14.22
N ARG A 127 -2.56 10.67 14.99
CA ARG A 127 -2.69 11.72 15.99
C ARG A 127 -3.14 13.03 15.33
N GLU A 128 -3.82 13.88 16.08
CA GLU A 128 -4.47 15.08 15.55
C GLU A 128 -3.50 16.03 14.84
N GLU A 129 -2.30 16.21 15.38
CA GLU A 129 -1.28 17.10 14.83
C GLU A 129 -0.84 16.61 13.44
N ASN A 130 -0.62 15.30 13.31
CA ASN A 130 -0.24 14.67 12.03
C ASN A 130 -1.41 14.68 11.03
N ARG A 131 -2.63 14.42 11.51
CA ARG A 131 -3.82 14.48 10.66
C ARG A 131 -4.01 15.89 10.09
N LYS A 132 -3.86 16.92 10.92
CA LYS A 132 -3.95 18.32 10.51
C LYS A 132 -2.90 18.64 9.45
N GLU A 133 -1.64 18.27 9.68
CA GLU A 133 -0.57 18.48 8.70
C GLU A 133 -0.87 17.85 7.33
N ILE A 134 -1.39 16.60 7.32
CA ILE A 134 -1.75 15.92 6.07
C ILE A 134 -2.92 16.63 5.37
N LEU A 135 -3.91 17.12 6.13
CA LEU A 135 -5.03 17.89 5.58
C LEU A 135 -4.57 19.22 4.99
N ASP A 136 -3.68 19.93 5.68
CA ASP A 136 -3.10 21.19 5.24
C ASP A 136 -2.31 20.99 3.95
N LEU A 137 -1.51 19.92 3.85
CA LEU A 137 -0.81 19.53 2.62
C LEU A 137 -1.79 19.29 1.47
N ASN A 138 -2.83 18.49 1.70
CA ASN A 138 -3.84 18.18 0.68
C ASN A 138 -4.53 19.44 0.16
N ASN A 139 -4.88 20.36 1.06
CA ASN A 139 -5.49 21.64 0.69
C ASN A 139 -4.49 22.54 -0.06
N GLY A 140 -3.23 22.58 0.36
CA GLY A 140 -2.16 23.32 -0.30
C GLY A 140 -1.94 22.88 -1.75
N PHE A 141 -1.92 21.57 -2.00
CA PHE A 141 -1.84 21.04 -3.38
C PHE A 141 -3.05 21.44 -4.22
N LYS A 142 -4.27 21.26 -3.70
CA LYS A 142 -5.49 21.67 -4.44
C LYS A 142 -5.46 23.16 -4.79
N ALA A 143 -5.17 24.02 -3.82
CA ALA A 143 -5.10 25.46 -4.02
C ALA A 143 -3.99 25.88 -4.99
N HIS A 144 -2.84 25.20 -4.98
CA HIS A 144 -1.79 25.44 -5.95
C HIS A 144 -2.25 25.14 -7.38
N TYR A 145 -2.88 23.98 -7.60
CA TYR A 145 -3.33 23.56 -8.93
C TYR A 145 -4.43 24.46 -9.50
N GLU A 146 -5.39 24.90 -8.69
CA GLU A 146 -6.43 25.84 -9.15
C GLU A 146 -5.83 27.18 -9.58
N ARG A 147 -4.87 27.73 -8.82
CA ARG A 147 -4.19 28.97 -9.22
C ARG A 147 -3.44 28.84 -10.55
N VAL A 148 -2.75 27.72 -10.76
CA VAL A 148 -2.03 27.47 -12.02
C VAL A 148 -3.01 27.35 -13.19
N LYS A 149 -4.13 26.63 -13.00
CA LYS A 149 -5.18 26.48 -14.00
C LYS A 149 -5.81 27.81 -14.40
N GLU A 150 -6.13 28.67 -13.43
CA GLU A 150 -6.64 30.02 -13.68
C GLU A 150 -5.63 30.90 -14.43
N ALA A 151 -4.35 30.83 -14.05
CA ALA A 151 -3.29 31.57 -14.71
C ALA A 151 -3.12 31.15 -16.18
N GLN A 152 -3.23 29.85 -16.47
CA GLN A 152 -3.18 29.34 -17.85
C GLN A 152 -4.37 29.83 -18.67
N LYS A 153 -5.59 29.73 -18.12
CA LYS A 153 -6.81 30.21 -18.80
C LYS A 153 -6.73 31.70 -19.18
N LYS A 154 -6.13 32.53 -18.30
CA LYS A 154 -5.91 33.96 -18.58
C LYS A 154 -4.93 34.19 -19.72
N LYS A 155 -3.85 33.39 -19.82
CA LYS A 155 -2.89 33.46 -20.93
C LYS A 155 -3.50 33.06 -22.25
N ASP A 156 -4.33 32.01 -22.26
CA ASP A 156 -4.95 31.50 -23.49
C ASP A 156 -6.06 32.43 -24.04
N SER A 157 -6.49 33.42 -23.27
CA SER A 157 -7.52 34.40 -23.67
C SER A 157 -6.94 35.74 -24.17
N GLN A 158 -5.61 35.89 -24.16
CA GLN A 158 -4.89 37.08 -24.67
C GLN A 158 -4.31 36.79 -26.04
#